data_AF-A0A2V9H5U2-F1
#
_entry.id   AF-A0A2V9H5U2-F1
#
_cell.length_a   1.000
_cell.length_b   1.000
_cell.length_c   1.000
_cell.angle_alpha   90.00
_cell.angle_beta   90.00
_cell.angle_gamma   90.00
#
_symmetry.space_group_name_H-M   'P 1'
#
loop_
_entity.id
_entity.type
_entity.pdbx_description
1 polymer ?
#
loop_
_entity_poly.entity_id
_entity_poly.type
_entity_poly.pdbx_seq_one_letter_code
_entity_poly.pdbx_strand_id
1 'polypeptide(L)'
;MSDAQKPKPQHAPKAPHEDPIFLESTPARPIRILGEYIHPLVQLKREEIGDTIVMFGSARIESQEAAEARCTRLKNEKTSKMPAAKLAKHRAALRHAKRL
;
A
#
# COMPACT_ATOMS: atom_id res chain seq x y z
N MET A 1 -4.48 57.93 9.59
CA MET A 1 -3.79 57.26 10.71
C MET A 1 -3.14 56.03 10.11
N SER A 2 -1.84 56.14 9.81
CA SER A 2 -1.05 55.13 9.10
C SER A 2 -0.89 53.87 9.94
N ASP A 3 -1.26 52.72 9.37
CA ASP A 3 -0.92 51.40 9.92
C ASP A 3 0.59 51.26 10.02
N ALA A 4 1.12 51.48 11.23
CA ALA A 4 2.51 51.21 11.54
C ALA A 4 2.74 49.70 11.45
N GLN A 5 3.42 49.29 10.38
CA GLN A 5 3.77 47.90 10.11
C GLN A 5 4.71 47.43 11.23
N LYS A 6 4.16 46.70 12.19
CA LYS A 6 4.92 46.14 13.31
C LYS A 6 6.00 45.21 12.74
N PRO A 7 7.28 45.34 13.14
CA PRO A 7 8.34 44.47 12.65
C PRO A 7 8.03 43.03 13.04
N LYS A 8 7.98 42.14 12.05
CA LYS A 8 7.82 40.70 12.31
C LYS A 8 9.07 40.23 13.09
N PRO A 9 8.92 39.60 14.25
CA PRO A 9 10.07 39.09 15.00
C PRO A 9 10.85 38.11 14.12
N GLN A 10 12.13 38.43 13.86
CA GLN A 10 13.01 37.63 12.99
C GLN A 10 13.23 36.19 13.49
N HIS A 11 12.88 35.92 14.76
CA HIS A 11 13.04 34.63 15.44
C HIS A 11 11.70 34.07 15.93
N ALA A 12 10.60 34.34 15.21
CA ALA A 12 9.35 33.65 15.49
C ALA A 12 9.49 32.16 15.13
N PRO A 13 9.11 31.21 16.01
CA PRO A 13 9.03 29.82 15.62
C PRO A 13 8.04 29.68 14.46
N LYS A 14 8.32 28.75 13.54
CA LYS A 14 7.39 28.41 12.45
C LYS A 14 6.06 28.00 13.05
N ALA A 15 4.97 28.27 12.33
CA ALA A 15 3.67 27.76 12.75
C ALA A 15 3.75 26.22 12.84
N PRO A 16 3.19 25.57 13.87
CA PRO A 16 3.34 24.12 14.05
C PRO A 16 2.87 23.29 12.85
N HIS A 17 1.91 23.79 12.07
CA HIS A 17 1.42 23.11 10.85
C HIS A 17 2.35 23.27 9.63
N GLU A 18 3.36 24.13 9.70
CA GLU A 18 4.40 24.33 8.68
C GLU A 18 5.78 23.80 9.13
N ASP A 19 5.87 23.26 10.34
CA ASP A 19 7.09 22.68 10.89
C ASP A 19 7.14 21.16 10.65
N PRO A 20 7.95 20.68 9.69
CA PRO A 20 8.02 19.25 9.39
C PRO A 20 8.59 18.44 10.55
N ILE A 21 9.50 19.01 11.34
CA ILE A 21 10.10 18.32 12.49
C ILE A 21 9.02 18.03 13.54
N PHE A 22 8.13 19.00 13.78
CA PHE A 22 6.99 18.80 14.66
C PHE A 22 6.00 17.79 14.07
N LEU A 23 5.63 17.91 12.80
CA LEU A 23 4.62 17.03 12.18
C LEU A 23 5.06 15.55 12.12
N GLU A 24 6.35 15.28 11.98
CA GLU A 24 6.92 13.93 12.02
C GLU A 24 7.03 13.36 13.44
N SER A 25 6.97 14.22 14.46
CA SER A 25 7.11 13.82 15.86
C SER A 25 5.93 12.98 16.39
N THR A 26 6.16 12.26 17.49
CA THR A 26 5.13 11.48 18.20
C THR A 26 3.96 12.35 18.67
N PRO A 27 4.18 13.55 19.27
CA PRO A 27 3.10 14.45 19.66
C PRO A 27 2.15 14.86 18.52
N ALA A 28 2.64 14.97 17.28
CA ALA A 28 1.82 15.34 16.13
C ALA A 28 1.06 14.16 15.49
N ARG A 29 1.24 12.93 15.97
CA ARG A 29 0.54 11.74 15.45
C ARG A 29 -0.98 11.89 15.34
N PRO A 30 -1.70 12.46 16.34
CA PRO A 30 -3.15 12.65 16.21
C PRO A 30 -3.55 13.53 15.01
N ILE A 31 -2.73 14.53 14.70
CA ILE A 31 -2.95 15.43 13.55
C ILE A 31 -2.79 14.66 12.24
N ARG A 32 -1.76 13.81 12.13
CA ARG A 32 -1.53 12.96 10.95
C ARG A 32 -2.67 11.96 10.73
N ILE A 33 -3.13 11.28 11.79
CA ILE A 33 -4.27 10.36 11.71
C ILE A 33 -5.52 11.09 11.20
N LEU A 34 -5.79 12.29 11.71
CA LEU A 34 -6.91 13.10 11.24
C LEU A 34 -6.75 13.49 9.76
N GLY A 35 -5.55 13.89 9.36
CA GLY A 35 -5.22 14.18 7.96
C GLY A 35 -5.41 12.98 7.04
N GLU A 36 -4.93 11.81 7.43
CA GLU A 36 -5.08 10.53 6.71
C GLU A 36 -6.54 10.12 6.53
N TYR A 37 -7.44 10.54 7.43
CA TYR A 37 -8.88 10.30 7.32
C TYR A 37 -9.60 11.33 6.43
N ILE A 38 -9.32 12.63 6.62
CA ILE A 38 -10.04 13.70 5.91
C ILE A 38 -9.60 13.79 4.45
N HIS A 39 -8.31 13.64 4.17
CA HIS A 39 -7.76 13.87 2.84
C HIS A 39 -8.39 12.96 1.76
N PRO A 40 -8.54 11.64 1.96
CA PRO A 40 -9.26 10.78 1.01
C PRO A 40 -10.71 11.21 0.77
N LEU A 41 -11.43 11.62 1.83
CA LEU A 41 -12.82 12.06 1.70
C LEU A 41 -12.96 13.31 0.82
N VAL A 42 -12.02 14.26 0.97
CA VAL A 42 -11.99 15.47 0.13
C VAL A 42 -11.70 15.11 -1.34
N GLN A 43 -10.80 14.17 -1.59
CA GLN A 43 -10.51 13.71 -2.94
C GLN A 43 -11.72 13.03 -3.59
N LEU A 44 -12.33 12.07 -2.89
CA LEU A 44 -13.52 11.37 -3.39
C LEU A 44 -14.66 12.33 -3.73
N LYS A 45 -14.89 13.34 -2.88
CA LYS A 45 -15.90 14.37 -3.11
C LYS A 45 -15.57 15.24 -4.32
N ARG A 46 -14.30 15.61 -4.51
CA ARG A 46 -13.84 16.43 -5.65
C ARG A 46 -14.01 15.69 -6.99
N GLU A 47 -13.80 14.38 -6.99
CA GLU A 47 -13.97 13.52 -8.16
C GLU A 47 -15.42 13.04 -8.36
N GLU A 48 -16.38 13.60 -7.62
CA GLU A 48 -17.81 13.27 -7.71
C GLU A 48 -18.15 11.77 -7.51
N ILE A 49 -17.35 11.06 -6.71
CA ILE A 49 -17.57 9.64 -6.39
C ILE A 49 -18.65 9.54 -5.31
N GLY A 50 -19.87 9.17 -5.70
CA GLY A 50 -21.01 8.97 -4.81
C GLY A 50 -21.16 7.53 -4.30
N ASP A 51 -21.21 6.57 -5.22
CA ASP A 51 -21.41 5.15 -4.92
C ASP A 51 -20.09 4.39 -4.97
N THR A 52 -19.71 3.76 -3.86
CA THR A 52 -18.44 3.01 -3.76
C THR A 52 -18.71 1.56 -3.41
N ILE A 53 -18.16 0.63 -4.20
CA ILE A 53 -18.11 -0.79 -3.86
C ILE A 53 -16.70 -1.13 -3.38
N VAL A 54 -16.58 -1.58 -2.13
CA VAL A 54 -15.28 -1.98 -1.56
C VAL A 54 -15.09 -3.49 -1.72
N MET A 55 -14.11 -3.87 -2.53
CA MET A 55 -13.72 -5.26 -2.74
C MET A 55 -12.49 -5.59 -1.88
N PHE A 56 -12.50 -6.77 -1.25
CA PHE A 56 -11.35 -7.29 -0.51
C PHE A 56 -10.86 -8.60 -1.13
N GLY A 57 -9.55 -8.80 -1.11
CA GLY A 57 -8.91 -9.99 -1.65
C GLY A 57 -7.53 -10.21 -1.05
N SER A 58 -6.99 -11.41 -1.23
CA SER A 58 -5.64 -11.72 -0.76
C SER A 58 -4.59 -10.99 -1.60
N ALA A 59 -3.77 -10.14 -0.96
CA ALA A 59 -2.62 -9.47 -1.60
C ALA A 59 -1.53 -10.46 -2.10
N ARG A 60 -1.63 -11.74 -1.73
CA ARG A 60 -0.73 -12.81 -2.16
C ARG A 60 -1.18 -13.54 -3.43
N ILE A 61 -2.31 -13.14 -4.02
CA ILE A 61 -2.76 -13.72 -5.29
C ILE A 61 -1.80 -13.26 -6.39
N GLU A 62 -1.24 -14.22 -7.13
CA GLU A 62 -0.40 -13.95 -8.29
C GLU A 62 -1.25 -13.40 -9.44
N SER A 63 -0.64 -12.67 -10.38
CA SER A 63 -1.34 -12.35 -11.63
C SER A 63 -1.68 -13.65 -12.37
N GLN A 64 -2.72 -13.60 -13.19
CA GLN A 64 -3.13 -14.75 -13.99
C GLN A 64 -1.97 -15.29 -14.83
N GLU A 65 -1.23 -14.41 -15.50
CA GLU A 65 -0.10 -14.81 -16.35
C GLU A 65 1.02 -15.48 -15.54
N ALA A 66 1.32 -14.95 -14.35
CA ALA A 66 2.34 -15.52 -13.47
C ALA A 66 1.92 -16.91 -12.95
N ALA A 67 0.65 -17.06 -12.57
CA ALA A 67 0.09 -18.34 -12.11
C ALA A 67 0.12 -19.38 -13.24
N GLU A 68 -0.28 -19.01 -14.45
CA GLU A 68 -0.27 -19.87 -15.63
C GLU A 68 1.15 -20.26 -16.06
N ALA A 69 2.08 -19.31 -16.07
CA ALA A 69 3.49 -19.58 -16.37
C ALA A 69 4.11 -20.53 -15.35
N ARG A 70 3.81 -20.34 -14.06
CA ARG A 70 4.22 -21.25 -12.98
C ARG A 70 3.64 -22.65 -13.18
N CYS A 71 2.34 -22.74 -13.51
CA CYS A 71 1.67 -24.02 -13.76
C CYS A 71 2.28 -24.74 -14.98
N THR A 72 2.51 -24.03 -16.07
CA THR A 72 3.12 -24.56 -17.30
C THR A 72 4.55 -25.03 -17.06
N ARG A 73 5.36 -24.23 -16.36
CA ARG A 73 6.73 -24.61 -15.98
C ARG A 73 6.75 -25.90 -15.15
N LEU A 74 5.88 -26.01 -14.15
CA LEU A 74 5.79 -27.21 -13.30
C LEU A 74 5.30 -28.44 -14.09
N LYS A 75 4.42 -28.27 -15.08
CA LYS A 75 3.97 -29.36 -15.96
C LYS A 75 5.09 -29.87 -16.87
N ASN A 76 5.94 -28.97 -17.37
CA ASN A 76 6.99 -29.30 -18.35
C ASN A 76 8.30 -29.81 -17.71
N GLU A 77 8.40 -29.75 -16.38
CA GLU A 77 9.60 -30.17 -15.66
C GLU A 77 9.76 -31.70 -15.66
N LYS A 78 10.95 -32.20 -16.05
CA LYS A 78 11.21 -33.64 -16.13
C LYS A 78 11.34 -34.26 -14.73
N THR A 79 10.33 -35.03 -14.32
CA THR A 79 10.28 -35.64 -12.98
C THR A 79 10.96 -37.02 -12.89
N SER A 80 11.35 -37.62 -14.02
CA SER A 80 11.77 -39.03 -14.10
C SER A 80 13.03 -39.39 -13.30
N LYS A 81 13.94 -38.44 -13.07
CA LYS A 81 15.19 -38.65 -12.31
C LYS A 81 15.19 -37.97 -10.94
N MET A 82 14.03 -37.52 -10.45
CA MET A 82 13.97 -36.82 -9.16
C MET A 82 13.93 -37.80 -7.97
N PRO A 83 14.67 -37.52 -6.88
CA PRO A 83 14.52 -38.22 -5.61
C PRO A 83 13.09 -38.09 -5.06
N ALA A 84 12.63 -39.09 -4.31
CA ALA A 84 11.25 -39.17 -3.80
C ALA A 84 10.80 -37.92 -3.02
N ALA A 85 11.68 -37.34 -2.18
CA ALA A 85 11.38 -36.13 -1.43
C ALA A 85 11.16 -34.89 -2.33
N LYS A 86 11.91 -34.77 -3.43
CA LYS A 86 11.74 -33.68 -4.41
C LYS A 86 10.48 -33.87 -5.25
N LEU A 87 10.15 -35.12 -5.62
CA LEU A 87 8.90 -35.47 -6.29
C LEU A 87 7.67 -35.12 -5.46
N ALA A 88 7.69 -35.40 -4.15
CA ALA A 88 6.57 -35.06 -3.26
C ALA A 88 6.31 -33.54 -3.22
N LYS A 89 7.38 -32.74 -3.13
CA LYS A 89 7.31 -31.26 -3.17
C LYS A 89 6.82 -30.75 -4.53
N HIS A 90 7.35 -31.28 -5.63
CA HIS A 90 6.93 -30.92 -6.99
C HIS A 90 5.44 -31.21 -7.20
N ARG A 91 4.96 -32.40 -6.80
CA ARG A 91 3.55 -32.77 -6.88
C ARG A 91 2.67 -31.84 -6.03
N ALA A 92 3.10 -31.47 -4.83
CA ALA A 92 2.37 -30.52 -4.00
C ALA A 92 2.28 -29.14 -4.65
N ALA A 93 3.38 -28.63 -5.19
CA ALA A 93 3.43 -27.36 -5.92
C ALA A 93 2.54 -27.39 -7.18
N LEU A 94 2.58 -28.48 -7.95
CA LEU A 94 1.76 -28.66 -9.14
C LEU A 94 0.26 -28.74 -8.80
N ARG A 95 -0.12 -29.43 -7.71
CA ARG A 95 -1.51 -29.44 -7.24
C ARG A 95 -1.99 -28.05 -6.84
N HIS A 96 -1.16 -27.31 -6.12
CA HIS A 96 -1.48 -25.93 -5.74
C HIS A 96 -1.65 -25.03 -6.96
N ALA A 97 -0.74 -25.14 -7.94
CA ALA A 97 -0.80 -24.35 -9.18
C ALA A 97 -1.96 -24.73 -10.12
N LYS A 98 -2.61 -25.89 -9.92
CA LYS A 98 -3.79 -26.32 -10.68
C LYS A 98 -5.13 -25.95 -10.04
N ARG A 99 -5.12 -25.55 -8.75
CA ARG A 99 -6.32 -25.22 -7.98
C ARG A 99 -6.55 -23.71 -7.86
N LEU A 100 -5.58 -22.91 -8.30
CA LEU A 100 -5.74 -21.50 -8.62
C LEU A 100 -6.31 -21.41 -10.03
#